data_AF-A0A968IGC3-F1
#
_entry.id   AF-A0A968IGC3-F1
#
_cell.length_a   1.000
_cell.length_b   1.000
_cell.length_c   1.000
_cell.angle_alpha   90.00
_cell.angle_beta   90.00
_cell.angle_gamma   90.00
#
_symmetry.space_group_name_H-M   'P 1'
#
loop_
_entity.id
_entity.type
_entity.pdbx_description
1 polymer ?
#
loop_
_entity_poly.entity_id
_entity_poly.type
_entity_poly.pdbx_seq_one_letter_code
_entity_poly.pdbx_strand_id
1 'polypeptide(L)'
;MVNPISKLGFGLSLTLLTVLAPVQPTFAETTSVRPDYERYYIGLDGREFVTYGTYTGLANPNYNRLTFLFPHLEEDPTNNHFHGIGTYSYTGSLDNPTVIPTDTNNRIPEYWTGLSPIKLLPGTGVFANQLISQKTDEEYTNWTISPVQSLLNYPNELPAEYLYNSSEGDWQRSLGEAEIALELVSITPGLGIADSMGVDLFNSVGDRYVIGRGDNFSFGANLLHL
;
A
#
# COMPACT_ATOMS: atom_id res chain seq x y z
N MET A 1 14.06 58.17 63.22
CA MET A 1 14.78 57.04 62.61
C MET A 1 14.24 56.83 61.19
N VAL A 2 15.09 57.12 60.21
CA VAL A 2 15.32 56.41 58.94
C VAL A 2 14.11 55.98 58.06
N ASN A 3 13.91 56.78 57.00
CA ASN A 3 13.71 56.44 55.57
C ASN A 3 12.51 55.66 55.01
N PRO A 4 12.22 55.87 53.69
CA PRO A 4 10.88 55.86 53.10
C PRO A 4 10.69 54.82 51.96
N ILE A 5 9.48 54.84 51.39
CA ILE A 5 9.07 54.58 49.99
C ILE A 5 10.01 53.70 49.13
N SER A 6 9.47 52.60 48.58
CA SER A 6 9.66 52.31 47.15
C SER A 6 8.71 51.22 46.64
N LYS A 7 8.08 51.53 45.51
CA LYS A 7 7.27 50.65 44.67
C LYS A 7 8.18 49.59 44.05
N LEU A 8 7.82 48.32 44.17
CA LEU A 8 8.45 47.23 43.43
C LEU A 8 7.81 47.15 42.03
N GLY A 9 8.51 47.67 41.02
CA GLY A 9 8.22 47.38 39.62
C GLY A 9 9.00 46.15 39.18
N PHE A 10 8.32 45.12 38.70
CA PHE A 10 8.95 43.99 38.02
C PHE A 10 9.26 44.39 36.58
N GLY A 11 10.55 44.57 36.27
CA GLY A 11 11.06 44.66 34.92
C GLY A 11 11.54 43.28 34.45
N LEU A 12 10.90 42.73 33.43
CA LEU A 12 11.41 41.59 32.68
C LEU A 12 12.57 42.07 31.78
N SER A 13 13.73 41.42 31.86
CA SER A 13 14.82 41.61 30.90
C SER A 13 15.03 40.29 30.17
N LEU A 14 14.75 40.29 28.86
CA LEU A 14 14.96 39.17 27.95
C LEU A 14 16.19 39.49 27.09
N THR A 15 17.30 38.81 27.35
CA THR A 15 18.53 38.96 26.56
C THR A 15 18.58 37.81 25.55
N LEU A 16 18.43 38.13 24.26
CA LEU A 16 18.58 37.17 23.16
C LEU A 16 20.04 37.17 22.70
N LEU A 17 20.76 36.06 22.93
CA LEU A 17 22.12 35.85 22.46
C LEU A 17 22.07 35.02 21.16
N THR A 18 22.34 35.63 20.02
CA THR A 18 22.47 34.93 18.73
C THR A 18 23.90 34.42 18.56
N VAL A 19 24.08 33.10 18.64
CA VAL A 19 25.32 32.43 18.22
C VAL A 19 25.13 31.95 16.79
N LEU A 20 25.85 32.57 15.85
CA LEU A 20 25.96 32.08 14.46
C LEU A 20 26.96 30.93 14.42
N ALA A 21 26.47 29.70 14.27
CA ALA A 21 27.30 28.53 13.96
C ALA A 21 27.47 28.39 12.44
N PRO A 22 28.65 28.00 11.94
CA PRO A 22 28.84 27.71 10.53
C PRO A 22 28.07 26.44 10.14
N VAL A 23 27.22 26.55 9.12
CA VAL A 23 26.52 25.42 8.51
C VAL A 23 27.53 24.57 7.75
N GLN A 24 27.85 23.38 8.26
CA GLN A 24 28.51 22.36 7.45
C GLN A 24 27.48 21.75 6.49
N PRO A 25 27.81 21.58 5.20
CA PRO A 25 26.97 20.80 4.30
C PRO A 25 27.06 19.33 4.71
N THR A 26 25.99 18.81 5.30
CA THR A 26 25.77 17.37 5.41
C THR A 26 25.50 16.83 4.01
N PHE A 27 26.39 15.97 3.51
CA PHE A 27 26.06 15.09 2.40
C PHE A 27 24.93 14.18 2.88
N ALA A 28 23.75 14.34 2.30
CA ALA A 28 22.65 13.41 2.51
C ALA A 28 23.10 12.03 1.99
N GLU A 29 23.16 11.05 2.88
CA GLU A 29 23.07 9.66 2.47
C GLU A 29 21.74 9.49 1.74
N THR A 30 21.78 9.24 0.43
CA THR A 30 20.62 8.75 -0.30
C THR A 30 20.35 7.34 0.18
N THR A 31 19.64 7.20 1.30
CA THR A 31 18.78 6.04 1.49
C THR A 31 17.86 6.02 0.28
N SER A 32 17.95 4.97 -0.54
CA SER A 32 16.96 4.70 -1.57
C SER A 32 15.63 4.49 -0.86
N VAL A 33 14.91 5.58 -0.60
CA VAL A 33 13.51 5.50 -0.21
C VAL A 33 12.82 5.05 -1.48
N ARG A 34 12.59 3.73 -1.58
CA ARG A 34 11.72 3.14 -2.60
C ARG A 34 10.49 4.07 -2.74
N PRO A 35 10.18 4.54 -3.96
CA PRO A 35 9.26 5.64 -4.16
C PRO A 35 7.90 5.36 -3.51
N ASP A 36 7.20 6.41 -3.10
CA ASP A 36 5.99 6.29 -2.30
C ASP A 36 4.91 5.41 -2.97
N TYR A 37 4.89 5.26 -4.30
CA TYR A 37 3.94 4.41 -5.02
C TYR A 37 4.27 2.91 -5.02
N GLU A 38 5.30 2.46 -4.32
CA GLU A 38 5.62 1.03 -4.20
C GLU A 38 4.84 0.39 -3.04
N ARG A 39 3.53 0.31 -3.22
CA ARG A 39 2.51 -0.20 -2.29
C ARG A 39 1.48 -1.00 -3.06
N TYR A 40 0.64 -1.75 -2.39
CA TYR A 40 -0.45 -2.43 -3.08
C TYR A 40 -1.54 -1.44 -3.53
N TYR A 41 -2.30 -1.82 -4.55
CA TYR A 41 -3.40 -1.02 -5.05
C TYR A 41 -4.71 -1.80 -5.13
N ILE A 42 -5.81 -1.05 -5.08
CA ILE A 42 -7.12 -1.53 -5.50
C ILE A 42 -7.55 -0.72 -6.71
N GLY A 43 -7.98 -1.42 -7.76
CA GLY A 43 -8.56 -0.81 -8.95
C GLY A 43 -9.83 -1.53 -9.37
N LEU A 44 -10.70 -0.85 -10.12
CA LEU A 44 -11.87 -1.43 -10.74
C LEU A 44 -11.54 -1.77 -12.19
N ASP A 45 -11.58 -3.06 -12.55
CA ASP A 45 -11.31 -3.49 -13.92
C ASP A 45 -12.40 -2.96 -14.88
N GLY A 46 -11.95 -2.15 -15.84
CA GLY A 46 -12.74 -1.49 -16.87
C GLY A 46 -12.76 -2.18 -18.22
N ARG A 47 -11.99 -3.24 -18.41
CA ARG A 47 -11.89 -3.93 -19.70
C ARG A 47 -13.07 -4.89 -19.85
N GLU A 48 -13.96 -4.61 -20.81
CA GLU A 48 -15.15 -5.43 -21.05
C GLU A 48 -14.85 -6.76 -21.74
N PHE A 49 -13.87 -6.79 -22.63
CA PHE A 49 -13.48 -7.97 -23.41
C PHE A 49 -12.00 -8.26 -23.28
N VAL A 50 -11.63 -9.54 -23.30
CA VAL A 50 -10.23 -9.96 -23.37
C VAL A 50 -9.63 -9.45 -24.70
N THR A 51 -8.52 -8.72 -24.63
CA THR A 51 -7.88 -8.09 -25.80
C THR A 51 -6.68 -8.85 -26.34
N TYR A 52 -6.22 -9.90 -25.65
CA TYR A 52 -5.03 -10.67 -26.02
C TYR A 52 -5.14 -12.17 -25.70
N GLY A 53 -4.29 -12.96 -26.36
CA GLY A 53 -4.17 -14.40 -26.12
C GLY A 53 -5.33 -15.23 -26.68
N THR A 54 -5.41 -16.49 -26.24
CA THR A 54 -6.34 -17.51 -26.76
C THR A 54 -7.80 -17.10 -26.68
N TYR A 55 -8.19 -16.33 -25.66
CA TYR A 55 -9.58 -15.97 -25.36
C TYR A 55 -9.97 -14.57 -25.86
N THR A 56 -9.18 -13.98 -26.76
CA THR A 56 -9.45 -12.64 -27.33
C THR A 56 -10.88 -12.55 -27.88
N GLY A 57 -11.59 -11.48 -27.53
CA GLY A 57 -12.97 -11.24 -27.92
C GLY A 57 -14.03 -11.86 -27.00
N LEU A 58 -13.66 -12.73 -26.06
CA LEU A 58 -14.56 -13.18 -25.01
C LEU A 58 -14.75 -12.09 -23.95
N ALA A 59 -15.88 -12.11 -23.23
CA ALA A 59 -16.13 -11.22 -22.10
C ALA A 59 -15.04 -11.39 -21.03
N ASN A 60 -14.50 -10.31 -20.49
CA ASN A 60 -13.53 -10.37 -19.40
C ASN A 60 -14.23 -10.81 -18.11
N PRO A 61 -13.84 -11.93 -17.47
CA PRO A 61 -14.47 -12.39 -16.23
C PRO A 61 -14.24 -11.44 -15.04
N ASN A 62 -13.27 -10.52 -15.15
CA ASN A 62 -12.97 -9.51 -14.15
C ASN A 62 -13.67 -8.17 -14.39
N TYR A 63 -14.35 -7.98 -15.52
CA TYR A 63 -15.00 -6.70 -15.84
C TYR A 63 -15.92 -6.23 -14.70
N ASN A 64 -15.75 -4.98 -14.30
CA ASN A 64 -16.50 -4.33 -13.23
C ASN A 64 -16.33 -5.01 -11.85
N ARG A 65 -15.16 -5.62 -11.59
CA ARG A 65 -14.76 -6.14 -10.28
C ARG A 65 -13.56 -5.37 -9.73
N LEU A 66 -13.47 -5.33 -8.40
CA LEU A 66 -12.27 -4.86 -7.72
C LEU A 66 -11.15 -5.88 -7.89
N THR A 67 -9.94 -5.38 -8.15
CA THR A 67 -8.72 -6.18 -8.27
C THR A 67 -7.70 -5.70 -7.26
N PHE A 68 -7.08 -6.63 -6.53
CA PHE A 68 -5.90 -6.36 -5.72
C PHE A 68 -4.67 -6.39 -6.61
N LEU A 69 -3.85 -5.35 -6.55
CA LEU A 69 -2.80 -5.09 -7.53
C LEU A 69 -1.46 -4.92 -6.83
N PHE A 70 -0.47 -5.67 -7.29
CA PHE A 70 0.92 -5.45 -6.94
C PHE A 70 1.62 -4.64 -8.05
N PRO A 71 2.31 -3.53 -7.73
CA PRO A 71 3.05 -2.76 -8.72
C PRO A 71 4.39 -3.43 -9.02
N HIS A 72 4.60 -3.86 -10.26
CA HIS A 72 5.91 -4.29 -10.75
C HIS A 72 6.64 -3.07 -11.30
N LEU A 73 7.65 -2.61 -10.57
CA LEU A 73 8.47 -1.46 -10.96
C LEU A 73 9.79 -1.96 -11.56
N GLU A 74 10.04 -1.55 -12.79
CA GLU A 74 11.23 -1.88 -13.58
C GLU A 74 12.21 -0.71 -13.61
N GLU A 75 13.47 -1.00 -13.94
CA GLU A 75 14.49 0.04 -14.14
C GLU A 75 14.10 1.01 -15.25
N ASP A 76 13.50 0.48 -16.33
CA ASP A 76 12.86 1.27 -17.37
C ASP A 76 11.37 1.44 -17.02
N PRO A 77 10.92 2.66 -16.66
CA PRO A 77 9.54 2.92 -16.25
C PRO A 77 8.50 2.53 -17.29
N THR A 78 8.86 2.48 -18.57
CA THR A 78 7.95 2.12 -19.66
C THR A 78 7.43 0.68 -19.56
N ASN A 79 8.13 -0.17 -18.81
CA ASN A 79 7.76 -1.56 -18.55
C ASN A 79 7.01 -1.75 -17.23
N ASN A 80 6.77 -0.69 -16.46
CA ASN A 80 6.01 -0.78 -15.22
C ASN A 80 4.58 -1.23 -15.49
N HIS A 81 4.10 -2.18 -14.70
CA HIS A 81 2.76 -2.69 -14.82
C HIS A 81 2.25 -3.27 -13.51
N PHE A 82 0.94 -3.49 -13.42
CA PHE A 82 0.36 -4.19 -12.29
C PHE A 82 0.28 -5.68 -12.53
N HIS A 83 0.53 -6.45 -11.48
CA HIS A 83 0.10 -7.82 -11.37
C HIS A 83 -1.24 -7.88 -10.64
N GLY A 84 -2.25 -8.40 -11.33
CA GLY A 84 -3.52 -8.75 -10.69
C GLY A 84 -3.35 -9.95 -9.77
N ILE A 85 -3.78 -9.80 -8.52
CA ILE A 85 -3.80 -10.85 -7.50
C ILE A 85 -5.26 -11.19 -7.22
N GLY A 86 -5.63 -12.47 -7.23
CA GLY A 86 -7.02 -12.86 -6.99
C GLY A 86 -7.92 -12.73 -8.22
N THR A 87 -7.36 -12.67 -9.44
CA THR A 87 -8.14 -12.47 -10.67
C THR A 87 -8.72 -13.78 -11.20
N TYR A 88 -9.85 -13.66 -11.89
CA TYR A 88 -10.50 -14.76 -12.59
C TYR A 88 -9.85 -14.93 -13.97
N SER A 89 -9.65 -16.17 -14.38
CA SER A 89 -9.04 -16.48 -15.68
C SER A 89 -9.84 -17.54 -16.43
N TYR A 90 -9.74 -17.52 -17.76
CA TYR A 90 -10.25 -18.62 -18.59
C TYR A 90 -9.27 -19.78 -18.66
N THR A 91 -9.80 -21.00 -18.72
CA THR A 91 -9.08 -22.24 -18.99
C THR A 91 -9.87 -23.15 -19.94
N GLY A 92 -9.24 -24.19 -20.47
CA GLY A 92 -9.84 -25.13 -21.43
C GLY A 92 -9.66 -24.73 -22.89
N SER A 93 -10.51 -25.26 -23.78
CA SER A 93 -10.50 -24.93 -25.21
C SER A 93 -11.31 -23.67 -25.49
N LEU A 94 -10.97 -22.95 -26.57
CA LEU A 94 -11.69 -21.74 -26.98
C LEU A 94 -13.20 -22.00 -27.25
N ASP A 95 -13.54 -23.18 -27.77
CA ASP A 95 -14.93 -23.54 -28.06
C ASP A 95 -15.75 -23.90 -26.80
N ASN A 96 -15.09 -24.12 -25.66
CA ASN A 96 -15.74 -24.46 -24.40
C ASN A 96 -14.90 -23.99 -23.19
N PRO A 97 -14.75 -22.66 -23.01
CA PRO A 97 -13.90 -22.12 -21.97
C PRO A 97 -14.59 -22.23 -20.60
N THR A 98 -13.79 -22.40 -19.55
CA THR A 98 -14.25 -22.36 -18.15
C THR A 98 -13.58 -21.21 -17.43
N VAL A 99 -14.33 -20.46 -16.63
CA VAL A 99 -13.78 -19.43 -15.75
C VAL A 99 -13.40 -20.07 -14.43
N ILE A 100 -12.17 -19.84 -13.97
CA ILE A 100 -11.68 -20.26 -12.65
C ILE A 100 -11.43 -19.05 -11.75
N PRO A 101 -11.72 -19.15 -10.44
CA PRO A 101 -11.65 -18.03 -9.47
C PRO A 101 -10.23 -17.65 -9.07
N THR A 102 -9.25 -18.42 -9.51
CA THR A 102 -7.87 -18.26 -9.17
C THR A 102 -7.08 -18.43 -10.47
N ASP A 103 -6.39 -17.41 -10.92
CA ASP A 103 -5.07 -17.69 -11.47
C ASP A 103 -4.24 -18.40 -10.37
N THR A 104 -3.09 -18.99 -10.70
CA THR A 104 -2.24 -19.61 -9.68
C THR A 104 -1.64 -18.60 -8.67
N ASN A 105 -2.14 -17.35 -8.64
CA ASN A 105 -1.53 -16.19 -8.04
C ASN A 105 -2.34 -15.56 -6.89
N ASN A 106 -3.23 -16.31 -6.24
CA ASN A 106 -3.94 -15.85 -5.03
C ASN A 106 -3.06 -15.87 -3.77
N ARG A 107 -1.83 -15.41 -3.88
CA ARG A 107 -0.85 -15.37 -2.79
C ARG A 107 0.17 -14.26 -3.03
N ILE A 108 0.72 -13.78 -1.92
CA ILE A 108 1.87 -12.88 -1.90
C ILE A 108 2.95 -13.51 -1.00
N PRO A 109 4.20 -13.61 -1.45
CA PRO A 109 4.67 -13.31 -2.80
C PRO A 109 4.05 -14.21 -3.86
N GLU A 110 3.96 -13.68 -5.08
CA GLU A 110 3.37 -14.36 -6.23
C GLU A 110 4.02 -15.72 -6.50
N TYR A 111 3.25 -16.71 -6.93
CA TYR A 111 3.74 -18.11 -6.99
C TYR A 111 4.97 -18.28 -7.86
N TRP A 112 4.94 -17.69 -9.05
CA TRP A 112 5.95 -17.85 -10.10
C TRP A 112 7.30 -17.22 -9.75
N THR A 113 7.34 -16.30 -8.77
CA THR A 113 8.58 -15.65 -8.31
C THR A 113 9.51 -16.63 -7.58
N GLY A 114 8.96 -17.70 -7.00
CA GLY A 114 9.72 -18.63 -6.16
C GLY A 114 10.26 -18.00 -4.87
N LEU A 115 9.85 -16.77 -4.52
CA LEU A 115 10.30 -16.09 -3.31
C LEU A 115 9.80 -16.80 -2.06
N SER A 116 10.58 -16.66 -0.98
CA SER A 116 10.20 -17.16 0.34
C SER A 116 9.00 -16.36 0.89
N PRO A 117 8.17 -16.94 1.77
CA PRO A 117 7.13 -16.20 2.47
C PRO A 117 7.67 -14.95 3.16
N ILE A 118 6.82 -13.93 3.29
CA ILE A 118 7.18 -12.66 3.93
C ILE A 118 7.66 -12.92 5.36
N LYS A 119 8.88 -12.47 5.66
CA LYS A 119 9.52 -12.67 6.95
C LYS A 119 8.84 -11.80 8.01
N LEU A 120 8.62 -12.38 9.18
CA LEU A 120 8.29 -11.61 10.38
C LEU A 120 9.58 -11.28 11.13
N LEU A 121 9.75 -10.02 11.48
CA LEU A 121 10.93 -9.47 12.13
C LEU A 121 10.57 -8.99 13.55
N PRO A 122 11.52 -8.98 14.50
CA PRO A 122 11.27 -8.46 15.84
C PRO A 122 10.67 -7.04 15.82
N GLY A 123 9.52 -6.89 16.45
CA GLY A 123 8.84 -5.61 16.61
C GLY A 123 9.50 -4.72 17.65
N THR A 124 9.17 -3.44 17.58
CA THR A 124 9.61 -2.40 18.54
C THR A 124 8.40 -1.60 19.02
N GLY A 125 8.57 -0.79 20.08
CA GLY A 125 7.49 0.05 20.60
C GLY A 125 6.28 -0.76 21.05
N VAL A 126 5.10 -0.46 20.50
CA VAL A 126 3.85 -1.18 20.79
C VAL A 126 3.89 -2.66 20.41
N PHE A 127 4.80 -3.05 19.51
CA PHE A 127 5.03 -4.42 19.08
C PHE A 127 6.24 -5.09 19.75
N ALA A 128 6.74 -4.53 20.86
CA ALA A 128 7.86 -5.12 21.57
C ALA A 128 7.56 -6.57 21.99
N ASN A 129 8.52 -7.46 21.75
CA ASN A 129 8.41 -8.92 21.98
C ASN A 129 7.49 -9.69 21.03
N GLN A 130 6.99 -9.06 19.95
CA GLN A 130 6.25 -9.74 18.88
C GLN A 130 7.11 -9.84 17.62
N LEU A 131 6.78 -10.77 16.73
CA LEU A 131 7.31 -10.81 15.37
C LEU A 131 6.27 -10.18 14.44
N ILE A 132 6.66 -9.19 13.65
CA ILE A 132 5.77 -8.44 12.77
C ILE A 132 6.31 -8.36 11.33
N SER A 133 5.43 -8.25 10.34
CA SER A 133 5.84 -7.84 9.00
C SER A 133 6.27 -6.38 9.04
N GLN A 134 7.37 -6.04 8.39
CA GLN A 134 7.86 -4.66 8.29
C GLN A 134 8.23 -4.39 6.84
N LYS A 135 8.08 -3.14 6.39
CA LYS A 135 8.63 -2.72 5.09
C LYS A 135 10.15 -2.89 5.13
N THR A 136 10.70 -3.62 4.17
CA THR A 136 12.13 -3.75 3.94
C THR A 136 12.43 -3.39 2.48
N ASP A 137 13.66 -3.59 2.03
CA ASP A 137 14.02 -3.46 0.62
C ASP A 137 13.60 -4.67 -0.21
N GLU A 138 13.02 -5.72 0.40
CA GLU A 138 12.45 -6.87 -0.31
C GLU A 138 11.07 -6.51 -0.90
N GLU A 139 10.77 -7.04 -2.09
CA GLU A 139 9.44 -6.92 -2.70
C GLU A 139 8.32 -7.46 -1.79
N TYR A 140 7.09 -7.02 -2.02
CA TYR A 140 5.88 -7.43 -1.29
C TYR A 140 5.83 -7.04 0.21
N THR A 141 6.88 -6.44 0.78
CA THR A 141 6.93 -6.14 2.22
C THR A 141 6.20 -4.87 2.63
N ASN A 142 5.84 -3.99 1.68
CA ASN A 142 5.07 -2.78 1.97
C ASN A 142 3.56 -3.09 2.02
N TRP A 143 3.05 -3.41 3.20
CA TRP A 143 1.64 -3.71 3.48
C TRP A 143 0.70 -2.49 3.52
N THR A 144 1.02 -1.47 2.73
CA THR A 144 0.13 -0.34 2.51
C THR A 144 -0.71 -0.54 1.25
N ILE A 145 -1.94 -0.04 1.25
CA ILE A 145 -2.90 -0.16 0.15
C ILE A 145 -3.46 1.22 -0.18
N SER A 146 -3.59 1.54 -1.46
CA SER A 146 -4.23 2.79 -1.95
C SER A 146 -5.06 2.52 -3.21
N PRO A 147 -6.00 3.40 -3.59
CA PRO A 147 -6.67 3.30 -4.89
C PRO A 147 -5.69 3.61 -6.02
N VAL A 148 -5.86 3.01 -7.21
CA VAL A 148 -5.04 3.31 -8.41
C VAL A 148 -5.03 4.81 -8.73
N GLN A 149 -6.14 5.51 -8.48
CA GLN A 149 -6.27 6.96 -8.65
C GLN A 149 -5.27 7.78 -7.83
N SER A 150 -4.73 7.22 -6.73
CA SER A 150 -3.69 7.90 -5.94
C SER A 150 -2.39 8.14 -6.72
N LEU A 151 -2.14 7.41 -7.81
CA LEU A 151 -1.02 7.64 -8.72
C LEU A 151 -1.11 9.00 -9.43
N LEU A 152 -2.31 9.56 -9.60
CA LEU A 152 -2.51 10.89 -10.19
C LEU A 152 -1.91 12.03 -9.35
N ASN A 153 -1.55 11.76 -8.09
CA ASN A 153 -0.85 12.71 -7.23
C ASN A 153 0.64 12.86 -7.59
N TYR A 154 1.15 12.04 -8.52
CA TYR A 154 2.54 12.05 -8.99
C TYR A 154 2.63 12.37 -10.50
N PRO A 155 2.04 13.49 -10.99
CA PRO A 155 1.81 13.72 -12.42
C PRO A 155 3.08 13.97 -13.25
N ASN A 156 4.24 14.12 -12.62
CA ASN A 156 5.53 14.33 -13.29
C ASN A 156 6.50 13.17 -13.07
N GLU A 157 6.03 12.07 -12.50
CA GLU A 157 6.85 10.89 -12.24
C GLU A 157 6.52 9.79 -13.24
N LEU A 158 7.43 9.56 -14.19
CA LEU A 158 7.27 8.55 -15.24
C LEU A 158 6.87 7.18 -14.68
N PRO A 159 7.45 6.66 -13.57
CA PRO A 159 7.03 5.36 -13.04
C PRO A 159 5.57 5.31 -12.64
N ALA A 160 5.03 6.37 -12.02
CA ALA A 160 3.62 6.45 -11.65
C ALA A 160 2.72 6.61 -12.87
N GLU A 161 3.14 7.41 -13.85
CA GLU A 161 2.43 7.61 -15.12
C GLU A 161 2.30 6.29 -15.89
N TYR A 162 3.39 5.55 -16.10
CA TYR A 162 3.36 4.28 -16.83
C TYR A 162 2.59 3.20 -16.06
N LEU A 163 2.75 3.14 -14.75
CA LEU A 163 1.98 2.21 -13.93
C LEU A 163 0.48 2.50 -13.99
N TYR A 164 0.07 3.77 -13.90
CA TYR A 164 -1.33 4.20 -14.03
C TYR A 164 -1.93 3.88 -15.40
N ASN A 165 -1.14 4.00 -16.46
CA ASN A 165 -1.53 3.70 -17.85
C ASN A 165 -1.28 2.25 -18.28
N SER A 166 -0.77 1.40 -17.38
CA SER A 166 -0.45 0.01 -17.68
C SER A 166 -1.69 -0.78 -18.09
N SER A 167 -1.47 -1.83 -18.90
CA SER A 167 -2.53 -2.68 -19.45
C SER A 167 -3.67 -1.87 -20.12
N GLU A 168 -3.32 -0.86 -20.92
CA GLU A 168 -4.32 0.00 -21.60
C GLU A 168 -5.25 0.78 -20.64
N GLY A 169 -4.84 0.96 -19.39
CA GLY A 169 -5.61 1.71 -18.40
C GLY A 169 -6.75 0.93 -17.77
N ASP A 170 -6.65 -0.40 -17.71
CA ASP A 170 -7.70 -1.30 -17.17
C ASP A 170 -8.28 -0.85 -15.84
N TRP A 171 -7.44 -0.31 -14.95
CA TRP A 171 -7.81 0.00 -13.57
C TRP A 171 -8.02 1.49 -13.30
N GLN A 172 -8.11 2.32 -14.34
CA GLN A 172 -8.27 3.78 -14.20
C GLN A 172 -9.69 4.21 -13.81
N ARG A 173 -10.67 3.29 -13.87
CA ARG A 173 -12.06 3.61 -13.51
C ARG A 173 -12.17 3.99 -12.05
N SER A 174 -12.89 5.09 -11.79
CA SER A 174 -13.22 5.54 -10.44
C SER A 174 -14.02 4.48 -9.69
N LEU A 175 -13.70 4.32 -8.41
CA LEU A 175 -14.45 3.53 -7.44
C LEU A 175 -15.74 4.23 -6.99
N GLY A 176 -15.96 5.48 -7.42
CA GLY A 176 -17.15 6.27 -7.12
C GLY A 176 -17.33 6.48 -5.63
N GLU A 177 -18.51 6.14 -5.11
CA GLU A 177 -18.85 6.22 -3.68
C GLU A 177 -18.85 4.84 -2.99
N ALA A 178 -18.24 3.82 -3.61
CA ALA A 178 -18.21 2.48 -3.07
C ALA A 178 -17.47 2.45 -1.73
N GLU A 179 -18.06 1.80 -0.72
CA GLU A 179 -17.36 1.48 0.51
C GLU A 179 -16.40 0.32 0.25
N ILE A 180 -15.13 0.52 0.61
CA ILE A 180 -14.07 -0.45 0.40
C ILE A 180 -13.73 -1.06 1.76
N ALA A 181 -13.82 -2.38 1.84
CA ALA A 181 -13.54 -3.13 3.06
C ALA A 181 -12.66 -4.35 2.77
N LEU A 182 -11.85 -4.73 3.75
CA LEU A 182 -11.14 -5.99 3.79
C LEU A 182 -11.98 -6.99 4.59
N GLU A 183 -12.09 -8.23 4.12
CA GLU A 183 -12.76 -9.32 4.84
C GLU A 183 -11.73 -10.38 5.25
N LEU A 184 -11.75 -10.77 6.52
CA LEU A 184 -10.91 -11.86 6.99
C LEU A 184 -11.54 -13.20 6.62
N VAL A 185 -11.09 -13.80 5.51
CA VAL A 185 -11.64 -15.08 5.02
C VAL A 185 -11.07 -16.32 5.74
N SER A 186 -9.85 -16.22 6.25
CA SER A 186 -9.16 -17.28 6.99
C SER A 186 -7.92 -16.73 7.69
N ILE A 187 -7.50 -17.35 8.80
CA ILE A 187 -6.26 -16.99 9.49
C ILE A 187 -5.61 -18.22 10.13
N THR A 188 -4.29 -18.32 10.07
CA THR A 188 -3.53 -19.35 10.78
C THR A 188 -3.55 -19.05 12.28
N PRO A 189 -3.77 -20.05 13.17
CA PRO A 189 -3.69 -19.84 14.61
C PRO A 189 -2.37 -19.20 15.03
N GLY A 190 -2.45 -18.16 15.88
CA GLY A 190 -1.30 -17.40 16.34
C GLY A 190 -0.86 -16.28 15.38
N LEU A 191 -1.56 -16.04 14.27
CA LEU A 191 -1.37 -14.81 13.50
C LEU A 191 -2.45 -13.78 13.85
N GLY A 192 -2.05 -12.52 13.85
CA GLY A 192 -2.91 -11.34 13.99
C GLY A 192 -2.62 -10.32 12.89
N ILE A 193 -3.52 -9.35 12.75
CA ILE A 193 -3.38 -8.22 11.84
C ILE A 193 -3.73 -6.97 12.63
N ALA A 194 -2.77 -6.06 12.81
CA ALA A 194 -2.96 -4.85 13.60
C ALA A 194 -2.60 -3.59 12.80
N ASP A 195 -3.18 -2.46 13.19
CA ASP A 195 -2.78 -1.13 12.72
C ASP A 195 -1.41 -0.71 13.29
N SER A 196 -0.93 0.49 12.96
CA SER A 196 0.36 0.99 13.47
C SER A 196 0.39 1.28 14.98
N MET A 197 -0.76 1.31 15.64
CA MET A 197 -0.89 1.50 17.09
C MET A 197 -0.96 0.18 17.86
N GLY A 198 -0.95 -0.96 17.16
CA GLY A 198 -1.07 -2.29 17.75
C GLY A 198 -2.51 -2.69 18.06
N VAL A 199 -3.50 -2.03 17.45
CA VAL A 199 -4.91 -2.40 17.58
C VAL A 199 -5.24 -3.50 16.57
N ASP A 200 -5.74 -4.64 17.05
CA ASP A 200 -6.21 -5.72 16.18
C ASP A 200 -7.36 -5.24 15.29
N LEU A 201 -7.23 -5.52 13.99
CA LEU A 201 -8.18 -5.09 12.97
C LEU A 201 -9.36 -6.06 12.79
N PHE A 202 -9.18 -7.32 13.21
CA PHE A 202 -10.17 -8.39 13.06
C PHE A 202 -10.20 -9.24 14.32
N ASN A 203 -11.41 -9.57 14.80
CA ASN A 203 -11.62 -10.45 15.95
C ASN A 203 -11.88 -11.90 15.52
N SER A 204 -12.49 -12.09 14.34
CA SER A 204 -12.86 -13.42 13.84
C SER A 204 -12.91 -13.50 12.31
N VAL A 205 -12.85 -14.73 11.79
CA VAL A 205 -13.08 -15.00 10.36
C VAL A 205 -14.51 -14.58 10.01
N GLY A 206 -14.66 -13.84 8.90
CA GLY A 206 -15.89 -13.19 8.46
C GLY A 206 -16.00 -11.72 8.87
N ASP A 207 -15.11 -11.24 9.75
CA ASP A 207 -15.06 -9.82 10.12
C ASP A 207 -14.65 -8.97 8.90
N ARG A 208 -15.24 -7.78 8.83
CA ARG A 208 -14.93 -6.78 7.81
C ARG A 208 -14.37 -5.53 8.45
N TYR A 209 -13.30 -5.01 7.85
CA TYR A 209 -12.68 -3.75 8.23
C TYR A 209 -12.79 -2.77 7.07
N VAL A 210 -13.57 -1.70 7.24
CA VAL A 210 -13.74 -0.65 6.24
C VAL A 210 -12.46 0.17 6.17
N ILE A 211 -11.82 0.19 5.00
CA ILE A 211 -10.58 0.94 4.77
C ILE A 211 -10.84 2.32 4.16
N GLY A 212 -12.03 2.55 3.61
CA GLY A 212 -12.48 3.87 3.20
C GLY A 212 -13.60 3.84 2.16
N ARG A 213 -13.73 4.93 1.40
CA ARG A 213 -14.78 5.08 0.39
C ARG A 213 -14.23 5.72 -0.88
N GLY A 214 -14.64 5.19 -2.02
CA GLY A 214 -14.29 5.73 -3.33
C GLY A 214 -12.79 5.73 -3.60
N ASP A 215 -12.34 6.76 -4.30
CA ASP A 215 -10.94 6.94 -4.68
C ASP A 215 -10.09 7.62 -3.58
N ASN A 216 -10.62 7.71 -2.35
CA ASN A 216 -9.97 8.39 -1.23
C ASN A 216 -9.85 7.47 -0.01
N PHE A 217 -8.85 6.60 -0.04
CA PHE A 217 -8.45 5.82 1.12
C PHE A 217 -6.95 5.52 1.11
N SER A 218 -6.45 5.21 2.30
CA SER A 218 -5.13 4.64 2.50
C SER A 218 -5.22 3.67 3.67
N PHE A 219 -4.64 2.49 3.49
CA PHE A 219 -4.57 1.47 4.52
C PHE A 219 -3.12 1.09 4.76
N GLY A 220 -2.79 0.80 6.01
CA GLY A 220 -1.52 0.21 6.40
C GLY A 220 -1.73 -0.70 7.59
N ALA A 221 -1.15 -1.88 7.54
CA ALA A 221 -1.22 -2.85 8.63
C ALA A 221 0.11 -3.58 8.80
N ASN A 222 0.27 -4.19 9.97
CA ASN A 222 1.31 -5.16 10.25
C ASN A 222 0.65 -6.54 10.44
N LEU A 223 1.16 -7.55 9.73
CA LEU A 223 0.94 -8.94 10.11
C LEU A 223 1.79 -9.22 11.35
N LEU A 224 1.26 -9.91 12.34
CA LEU A 224 2.02 -10.22 13.55
C LEU A 224 1.78 -11.64 14.04
N HIS A 225 2.77 -12.16 14.77
CA HIS A 225 2.60 -13.35 15.58
C HIS A 225 2.14 -12.93 16.98
N LEU A 226 0.98 -13.46 17.39
CA LEU A 226 0.33 -13.24 18.68
C LEU A 226 0.89 -14.15 19.77
#